data_AF-A0A8J6Q659-F1
#
_entry.id   AF-A0A8J6Q659-F1
#
_cell.length_a   1.000
_cell.length_b   1.000
_cell.length_c   1.000
_cell.angle_alpha   90.00
_cell.angle_beta   90.00
_cell.angle_gamma   90.00
#
_symmetry.space_group_name_H-M   'P 1'
#
loop_
_entity.id
_entity.type
_entity.pdbx_description
1 polymer ?
#
loop_
_entity_poly.entity_id
_entity_poly.type
_entity_poly.pdbx_seq_one_letter_code
_entity_poly.pdbx_strand_id
1 'polypeptide(L)'
;MSVKTISPDSPFDDVAEALSSADCLMIGPDCPEETKSKLIFYSMKNDKLVYVVPSLYDLLVSKSVITSLDDTMIVGVKPFGLTFDQLLVKRVFDITLSLIMLIVLSPLFLLAAIA
;
A
#
# COMPACT_ATOMS: atom_id res chain seq x y z
N MET A 1 -2.63 22.82 5.38
CA MET A 1 -3.57 21.73 5.04
C MET A 1 -4.30 21.37 6.32
N SER A 2 -5.55 21.80 6.47
CA SER A 2 -6.35 21.52 7.66
C SER A 2 -7.03 20.15 7.49
N VAL A 3 -6.77 19.21 8.40
CA VAL A 3 -7.37 17.87 8.35
C VAL A 3 -8.48 17.81 9.39
N LYS A 4 -9.71 17.58 8.94
CA LYS A 4 -10.87 17.38 9.82
C LYS A 4 -11.21 15.90 9.83
N THR A 5 -10.97 15.24 10.96
CA THR A 5 -11.33 13.83 11.16
C THR A 5 -12.78 13.74 11.63
N ILE A 6 -13.57 12.88 11.01
CA ILE A 6 -14.96 12.64 11.36
C ILE A 6 -15.14 11.15 11.64
N SER A 7 -15.93 10.82 12.66
CA SER A 7 -16.22 9.43 12.99
C SER A 7 -17.06 8.77 11.89
N PRO A 8 -16.89 7.47 11.60
CA PRO A 8 -17.71 6.75 10.63
C PRO A 8 -19.21 6.75 10.98
N ASP A 9 -19.55 6.91 12.25
CA ASP A 9 -20.92 6.87 12.78
C ASP A 9 -21.62 8.24 12.76
N SER A 10 -20.94 9.30 12.29
CA SER A 10 -21.53 10.63 12.23
C SER A 10 -22.64 10.72 11.18
N PRO A 11 -23.69 11.53 11.42
CA PRO A 11 -24.73 11.80 10.43
C PRO A 11 -24.15 12.30 9.11
N PHE A 12 -24.78 11.91 7.99
CA PHE A 12 -24.33 12.28 6.65
C PHE A 12 -24.30 13.81 6.44
N ASP A 13 -25.23 14.54 7.06
CA ASP A 13 -25.34 16.00 6.92
C ASP A 13 -24.09 16.73 7.48
N ASP A 14 -23.56 16.27 8.61
CA ASP A 14 -22.36 16.83 9.23
C ASP A 14 -21.11 16.61 8.34
N VAL A 15 -21.05 15.44 7.69
CA VAL A 15 -19.98 15.10 6.75
C VAL A 15 -20.09 15.93 5.48
N ALA A 16 -21.32 16.14 4.97
CA ALA A 16 -21.59 16.94 3.80
C ALA A 16 -21.22 18.43 4.02
N GLU A 17 -21.53 18.98 5.19
CA GLU A 17 -21.14 20.33 5.58
C GLU A 17 -19.61 20.45 5.68
N ALA A 18 -18.96 19.51 6.36
CA ALA A 18 -17.50 19.49 6.45
C ALA A 18 -16.83 19.37 5.08
N LEU A 19 -17.38 18.56 4.17
CA LEU A 19 -16.87 18.39 2.82
C LEU A 19 -16.99 19.65 1.97
N SER A 20 -18.01 20.48 2.19
CA SER A 20 -18.16 21.76 1.49
C SER A 20 -16.92 22.66 1.69
N SER A 21 -16.39 22.66 2.92
CA SER A 21 -15.20 23.41 3.33
C SER A 21 -13.87 22.73 3.01
N ALA A 22 -13.89 21.47 2.56
CA ALA A 22 -12.68 20.67 2.32
C ALA A 22 -12.38 20.53 0.82
N ASP A 23 -11.10 20.40 0.49
CA ASP A 23 -10.65 20.19 -0.91
C ASP A 23 -10.78 18.72 -1.34
N CYS A 24 -10.70 17.79 -0.39
CA CYS A 24 -10.66 16.36 -0.65
C CYS A 24 -11.29 15.56 0.50
N LEU A 25 -11.96 14.45 0.16
CA LEU A 25 -12.45 13.45 1.10
C LEU A 25 -11.49 12.26 1.18
N MET A 26 -11.18 11.80 2.39
CA MET A 26 -10.49 10.54 2.62
C MET A 26 -11.39 9.59 3.40
N ILE A 27 -11.60 8.38 2.86
CA ILE A 27 -12.47 7.37 3.45
C ILE A 27 -11.61 6.22 3.98
N GLY A 28 -11.71 5.96 5.28
CA GLY A 28 -11.01 4.85 5.93
C GLY A 28 -11.66 3.47 5.70
N PRO A 29 -10.96 2.38 6.06
CA PRO A 29 -11.46 1.02 5.88
C PRO A 29 -12.69 0.73 6.73
N ASP A 30 -12.81 1.32 7.92
CA ASP A 30 -13.86 1.04 8.91
C ASP A 30 -15.24 1.66 8.56
N CYS A 31 -15.34 2.44 7.49
CA CYS A 31 -16.61 3.03 7.07
C CYS A 31 -17.53 1.97 6.43
N PRO A 32 -18.82 1.88 6.82
CA PRO A 32 -19.78 0.96 6.20
C PRO A 32 -19.92 1.17 4.70
N GLU A 33 -20.05 0.09 3.93
CA GLU A 33 -20.07 0.11 2.46
C GLU A 33 -21.18 0.99 1.87
N GLU A 34 -22.35 1.00 2.52
CA GLU A 34 -23.47 1.88 2.14
C GLU A 34 -23.11 3.36 2.30
N THR A 35 -22.48 3.73 3.42
CA THR A 35 -22.03 5.10 3.69
C THR A 35 -20.90 5.51 2.75
N LYS A 36 -19.92 4.62 2.51
CA LYS A 36 -18.83 4.85 1.53
C LYS A 36 -19.40 5.19 0.16
N SER A 37 -20.33 4.37 -0.33
CA SER A 37 -20.93 4.56 -1.66
C SER A 37 -21.65 5.91 -1.76
N LYS A 38 -22.49 6.25 -0.77
CA LYS A 38 -23.20 7.54 -0.72
C LYS A 38 -22.23 8.73 -0.71
N LEU A 39 -21.17 8.67 0.09
CA LEU A 39 -20.15 9.72 0.17
C LEU A 39 -19.38 9.89 -1.14
N ILE A 40 -19.03 8.80 -1.81
CA ILE A 40 -18.38 8.83 -3.12
C ILE A 40 -19.30 9.53 -4.13
N PHE A 41 -20.56 9.10 -4.26
CA PHE A 41 -21.51 9.72 -5.19
C PHE A 41 -21.76 11.20 -4.88
N TYR A 42 -21.89 11.56 -3.61
CA TYR A 42 -22.07 12.95 -3.20
C TYR A 42 -20.84 13.80 -3.53
N SER A 43 -19.63 13.30 -3.27
CA SER A 43 -18.39 14.00 -3.58
C SER A 43 -18.18 14.18 -5.08
N MET A 44 -18.47 13.13 -5.87
CA MET A 44 -18.43 13.20 -7.34
C MET A 44 -19.41 14.23 -7.89
N LYS A 45 -20.62 14.32 -7.34
CA LYS A 45 -21.62 15.33 -7.76
C LYS A 45 -21.16 16.77 -7.48
N ASN A 46 -20.33 16.97 -6.47
CA ASN A 46 -19.81 18.27 -6.06
C ASN A 46 -18.38 18.54 -6.56
N ASP A 47 -17.88 17.75 -7.52
CA ASP A 47 -16.53 17.86 -8.10
C ASP A 47 -15.40 17.85 -7.05
N LYS A 48 -15.59 17.07 -5.98
CA LYS A 48 -14.61 16.89 -4.90
C LYS A 48 -13.78 15.64 -5.14
N LEU A 49 -12.47 15.75 -4.88
CA LEU A 49 -11.56 14.62 -4.97
C LEU A 49 -11.80 13.64 -3.81
N VAL A 50 -11.80 12.35 -4.10
CA VAL A 50 -12.02 11.29 -3.11
C VAL A 50 -10.88 10.29 -3.14
N TYR A 51 -10.27 10.04 -1.98
CA TYR A 51 -9.35 8.94 -1.76
C TYR A 51 -9.98 7.91 -0.85
N VAL A 52 -10.02 6.66 -1.30
CA VAL A 52 -10.48 5.54 -0.49
C VAL A 52 -9.25 4.75 -0.07
N VAL A 53 -9.07 4.58 1.23
CA VAL A 53 -8.05 3.70 1.79
C VAL A 53 -8.65 2.30 1.82
N PRO A 54 -8.18 1.38 0.96
CA PRO A 54 -8.67 0.01 0.96
C PRO A 54 -8.27 -0.71 2.24
N SER A 55 -9.07 -1.70 2.65
CA SER A 55 -8.65 -2.61 3.71
C SER A 55 -7.51 -3.53 3.22
N LEU A 56 -6.81 -4.18 4.15
CA LEU A 56 -5.79 -5.18 3.77
C LEU A 56 -6.40 -6.30 2.92
N TYR A 57 -7.61 -6.74 3.26
CA TYR A 57 -8.33 -7.75 2.50
C TYR A 57 -8.56 -7.30 1.06
N ASP A 58 -9.02 -6.06 0.85
CA ASP A 58 -9.26 -5.51 -0.49
C ASP A 58 -7.96 -5.42 -1.30
N LEU A 59 -6.85 -5.05 -0.67
CA LEU A 59 -5.53 -5.03 -1.31
C LEU A 59 -5.07 -6.42 -1.75
N LEU A 60 -5.29 -7.43 -0.92
CA LEU A 60 -4.93 -8.82 -1.22
C LEU A 60 -5.77 -9.37 -2.37
N VAL A 61 -7.08 -9.13 -2.34
CA VAL A 61 -8.00 -9.52 -3.42
C VAL A 61 -7.65 -8.77 -4.71
N SER A 62 -7.32 -7.47 -4.64
CA SER A 62 -6.92 -6.69 -5.81
C SER A 62 -5.66 -7.23 -6.51
N LYS A 63 -4.73 -7.84 -5.76
CA LYS A 63 -3.51 -8.46 -6.30
C LYS A 63 -3.60 -9.98 -6.47
N SER A 64 -4.77 -10.54 -6.24
CA SER A 64 -4.99 -11.98 -6.37
C SER A 64 -4.96 -12.41 -7.83
N VAL A 65 -4.74 -13.71 -8.04
CA VAL A 65 -4.81 -14.33 -9.36
C VAL A 65 -5.89 -15.40 -9.31
N ILE A 66 -6.75 -15.42 -10.34
CA ILE A 66 -7.73 -16.50 -10.51
C ILE A 66 -6.96 -17.76 -10.90
N THR A 67 -7.08 -18.80 -10.09
CA THR A 67 -6.45 -20.10 -10.30
C THR A 67 -7.52 -21.18 -10.20
N SER A 68 -7.45 -22.18 -11.07
CA SER A 68 -8.26 -23.39 -10.96
C SER A 68 -7.60 -24.37 -10.00
N LEU A 69 -8.30 -24.74 -8.93
CA LEU A 69 -7.98 -25.94 -8.14
C LEU A 69 -8.98 -27.02 -8.56
N ASP A 70 -8.45 -28.08 -9.19
CA ASP A 70 -9.23 -29.10 -9.87
C ASP A 70 -10.27 -28.45 -10.82
N ASP A 71 -11.56 -28.59 -10.52
CA ASP A 71 -12.67 -28.04 -11.33
C ASP A 71 -13.27 -26.75 -10.76
N THR A 72 -12.72 -26.18 -9.68
CA THR A 72 -13.24 -24.96 -9.04
C THR A 72 -12.32 -23.76 -9.25
N MET A 73 -12.86 -22.68 -9.82
CA MET A 73 -12.16 -21.39 -9.89
C MET A 73 -12.10 -20.77 -8.50
N ILE A 74 -10.89 -20.49 -8.03
CA ILE A 74 -10.64 -19.81 -6.75
C ILE A 74 -9.81 -18.54 -6.94
N VAL A 75 -9.92 -17.65 -5.97
CA VAL A 75 -9.12 -16.43 -5.89
C VAL A 75 -7.91 -16.70 -5.02
N GLY A 76 -6.75 -16.90 -5.64
CA GLY A 76 -5.50 -17.16 -4.94
C GLY A 76 -4.78 -15.87 -4.55
N VAL A 77 -4.63 -15.63 -3.26
CA VAL A 77 -3.77 -14.56 -2.75
C VAL A 77 -2.32 -15.05 -2.80
N LYS A 78 -1.49 -14.41 -3.62
CA LYS A 78 -0.06 -14.73 -3.66
C LYS A 78 0.61 -14.19 -2.39
N PRO A 79 1.49 -14.97 -1.74
CA PRO A 79 2.27 -14.46 -0.61
C PRO A 79 3.13 -13.28 -1.08
N PHE A 80 3.25 -12.26 -0.24
CA PHE A 80 4.18 -11.16 -0.47
C PHE A 80 5.61 -11.71 -0.44
N GLY A 81 6.20 -11.86 -1.62
CA GLY A 81 7.57 -12.35 -1.79
C GLY A 81 8.20 -11.70 -3.01
N LEU A 82 9.53 -11.66 -3.02
CA LEU A 82 10.27 -11.29 -4.21
C LEU A 82 9.99 -12.36 -5.28
N THR A 83 9.71 -11.93 -6.51
CA THR A 83 9.74 -12.88 -7.62
C THR A 83 11.12 -13.50 -7.73
N PHE A 84 11.22 -14.67 -8.36
CA PHE A 84 12.52 -15.34 -8.54
C PHE A 84 13.55 -14.40 -9.17
N ASP A 85 13.14 -13.62 -10.17
CA ASP A 85 13.99 -12.62 -10.82
C ASP A 85 14.43 -11.51 -9.87
N GLN A 86 13.54 -11.01 -9.02
CA GLN A 86 13.87 -9.98 -8.02
C GLN A 86 14.84 -10.52 -6.96
N LEU A 87 14.71 -11.79 -6.58
CA LEU A 87 15.62 -12.43 -5.64
C LEU A 87 17.01 -12.61 -6.24
N LEU A 88 17.10 -12.95 -7.53
CA LEU A 88 18.36 -12.99 -8.27
C LEU A 88 19.02 -11.61 -8.34
N VAL A 89 18.28 -10.57 -8.72
CA VAL A 89 18.79 -9.20 -8.77
C VAL A 89 19.32 -8.76 -7.40
N LYS A 90 18.60 -9.08 -6.32
CA LYS A 90 19.06 -8.80 -4.96
C LYS A 90 20.39 -9.49 -4.65
N ARG A 91 20.53 -10.79 -4.96
CA ARG A 91 21.79 -11.52 -4.73
C ARG A 91 22.96 -10.92 -5.51
N VAL A 92 22.74 -10.53 -6.77
CA VAL A 92 23.78 -9.90 -7.59
C VAL A 92 24.19 -8.54 -7.01
N PHE A 93 23.23 -7.73 -6.58
CA PHE A 93 23.50 -6.45 -5.93
C PHE A 93 24.31 -6.65 -4.64
N ASP A 94 23.89 -7.57 -3.76
CA ASP A 94 24.58 -7.81 -2.49
C ASP A 94 26.02 -8.31 -2.71
N ILE A 95 26.26 -9.20 -3.68
CA ILE A 95 27.61 -9.70 -4.01
C ILE A 95 28.49 -8.59 -4.60
N THR A 96 27.98 -7.83 -5.56
CA THR A 96 28.75 -6.75 -6.21
C THR A 96 29.12 -5.66 -5.22
N LEU A 97 28.17 -5.23 -4.38
CA LEU A 97 28.42 -4.23 -3.35
C LEU A 97 29.42 -4.73 -2.31
N SER A 98 29.29 -5.99 -1.86
CA SER A 98 30.21 -6.59 -0.89
C SER A 98 31.64 -6.68 -1.45
N LEU A 99 31.80 -7.01 -2.74
CA LEU A 99 33.11 -7.07 -3.38
C LEU A 99 33.77 -5.68 -3.47
N ILE A 100 32.99 -4.65 -3.82
CA ILE A 100 33.47 -3.27 -3.86
C ILE A 100 33.90 -2.82 -2.46
N MET A 101 33.06 -3.07 -1.45
CA MET A 101 33.37 -2.73 -0.06
C MET A 101 34.61 -3.49 0.44
N LEU A 102 34.80 -4.75 0.07
CA LEU A 102 35.99 -5.53 0.41
C LEU A 102 37.26 -4.89 -0.14
N ILE A 103 37.25 -4.42 -1.39
CA ILE A 103 38.42 -3.75 -2.00
C ILE A 103 38.73 -2.46 -1.25
N VAL A 104 37.71 -1.65 -0.96
CA VAL A 104 37.86 -0.38 -0.23
C VAL A 104 38.37 -0.60 1.20
N LEU A 105 37.89 -1.65 1.89
CA LEU A 105 38.26 -1.97 3.26
C LEU A 105 39.51 -2.86 3.37
N SER A 106 40.00 -3.42 2.25
CA SER A 106 41.21 -4.26 2.21
C SER A 106 42.45 -3.62 2.85
N PRO A 107 42.77 -2.32 2.65
CA PRO A 107 43.91 -1.71 3.35
C PRO A 107 43.74 -1.67 4.87
N LEU A 108 42.51 -1.47 5.37
CA LEU A 108 42.23 -1.51 6.81
C LEU A 108 42.44 -2.93 7.36
N PHE A 109 41.98 -3.96 6.64
CA PHE A 109 42.19 -5.35 7.03
C PHE A 109 43.67 -5.74 7.01
N LEU A 110 44.46 -5.24 6.06
CA LEU A 110 45.91 -5.46 6.03
C LEU A 110 46.60 -4.82 7.24
N LEU A 111 46.23 -3.60 7.62
CA LEU A 111 46.75 -2.96 8.83
C LEU A 111 46.38 -3.75 10.09
N ALA A 112 45.13 -4.22 10.18
CA ALA A 112 44.66 -5.03 11.31
C ALA A 112 45.35 -6.41 11.39
N ALA A 113 45.81 -6.97 10.27
CA ALA A 113 46.52 -8.25 10.24
C ALA A 113 47.99 -8.15 10.68
N ILE A 114 48.59 -6.96 10.57
CA ILE A 114 50.01 -6.71 10.91
C ILE A 114 50.16 -6.19 12.35
N ALA A 115 49.16 -5.48 12.88
CA ALA A 115 49.11 -4.97 14.25
C ALA A 115 48.94 -6.09 15.30
#